data_AF-A0A9D3W5Q8-F1
#
_entry.id   AF-A0A9D3W5Q8-F1
#
_cell.length_a   1.000
_cell.length_b   1.000
_cell.length_c   1.000
_cell.angle_alpha   90.00
_cell.angle_beta   90.00
_cell.angle_gamma   90.00
#
_symmetry.space_group_name_H-M   'P 1'
#
loop_
_entity.id
_entity.type
_entity.pdbx_description
1 polymer ?
#
loop_
_entity_poly.entity_id
_entity_poly.type
_entity_poly.pdbx_seq_one_letter_code
_entity_poly.pdbx_strand_id
1 'polypeptide(L)'
;NSNLLMVKLHTGSMCFYLQRMAQHSMRVEAYGCLAGPGDFLVHHAIALGLHTTTLILVKGALDARGSKLMPDKKDFGYSFPCDGPGRGGTCDISAWDAFYLAVFWMLNTIGWVTFYWHWKHITLWQGNVSQFNESSTYLMGWLRDYLWLNSSQLINGYNPFGMNSLSVWAWMFLFGHLVWATGFMFLISWRGYWQELIETLAWAHERTPLANLIRWRDKPVALSIVQARLVGLAHFSVGYIFTYAAFLIASTSGKFG
;
A
#
# COMPACT_ATOMS: atom_id res chain seq x y z
N ASN A 1 -45.07 15.16 48.26
CA ASN A 1 -43.73 14.64 47.91
C ASN A 1 -43.63 13.97 46.54
N SER A 2 -44.64 14.05 45.67
CA SER A 2 -44.64 13.36 44.36
C SER A 2 -44.35 14.26 43.16
N ASN A 3 -44.53 15.59 43.29
CA ASN A 3 -44.36 16.55 42.18
C ASN A 3 -42.92 17.07 42.01
N LEU A 4 -42.05 16.93 43.02
CA LEU A 4 -40.65 17.36 42.92
C LEU A 4 -39.74 16.33 42.21
N LEU A 5 -40.16 15.05 42.18
CA LEU A 5 -39.40 13.98 41.53
C LEU A 5 -39.60 13.96 40.00
N MET A 6 -40.81 14.29 39.52
CA MET A 6 -41.09 14.36 38.07
C MET A 6 -40.37 15.53 37.37
N VAL A 7 -40.18 16.67 38.04
CA VAL A 7 -39.45 17.82 37.46
C VAL A 7 -37.94 17.54 37.36
N LYS A 8 -37.37 16.77 38.32
CA LYS A 8 -35.96 16.34 38.27
C LYS A 8 -35.69 15.30 37.17
N LEU A 9 -36.65 14.40 36.89
CA LEU A 9 -36.55 13.43 35.80
C LEU A 9 -36.63 14.10 34.41
N HIS A 10 -37.50 15.10 34.24
CA HIS A 10 -37.62 15.84 32.98
C HIS A 10 -36.39 16.72 32.69
N THR A 11 -35.84 17.39 33.71
CA THR A 11 -34.63 18.23 33.55
C THR A 11 -33.36 17.39 33.33
N GLY A 12 -33.24 16.23 33.97
CA GLY A 12 -32.16 15.27 33.72
C GLY A 12 -32.21 14.69 32.30
N SER A 13 -33.39 14.34 31.79
CA SER A 13 -33.57 13.85 30.42
C SER A 13 -33.29 14.94 29.38
N MET A 14 -33.68 16.18 29.64
CA MET A 14 -33.43 17.31 28.73
C MET A 14 -31.96 17.73 28.74
N CYS A 15 -31.28 17.70 29.89
CA CYS A 15 -29.85 17.92 29.99
C CYS A 15 -29.05 16.80 29.33
N PHE A 16 -29.48 15.54 29.45
CA PHE A 16 -28.87 14.41 28.73
C PHE A 16 -29.12 14.50 27.22
N TYR A 17 -30.32 14.93 26.78
CA TYR A 17 -30.62 15.18 25.37
C TYR A 17 -29.81 16.35 24.81
N LEU A 18 -29.69 17.45 25.56
CA LEU A 18 -28.90 18.62 25.18
C LEU A 18 -27.41 18.30 25.20
N GLN A 19 -26.93 17.47 26.12
CA GLN A 19 -25.53 17.02 26.17
C GLN A 19 -25.23 15.99 25.09
N ARG A 20 -26.20 15.15 24.70
CA ARG A 20 -26.12 14.24 23.55
C ARG A 20 -26.25 14.98 22.22
N MET A 21 -27.05 16.05 22.14
CA MET A 21 -27.17 16.95 20.98
C MET A 21 -25.97 17.89 20.87
N ALA A 22 -25.39 18.33 21.99
CA ALA A 22 -24.14 19.09 22.02
C ALA A 22 -22.94 18.18 21.74
N GLN A 23 -22.94 16.93 22.22
CA GLN A 23 -22.00 15.91 21.75
C GLN A 23 -22.29 15.51 20.31
N HIS A 24 -23.52 15.53 19.80
CA HIS A 24 -23.75 15.30 18.38
C HIS A 24 -23.26 16.51 17.58
N SER A 25 -23.50 17.74 18.03
CA SER A 25 -23.07 18.98 17.39
C SER A 25 -21.55 19.18 17.44
N MET A 26 -20.87 18.72 18.49
CA MET A 26 -19.40 18.75 18.62
C MET A 26 -18.72 17.44 18.14
N ARG A 27 -19.42 16.30 18.06
CA ARG A 27 -18.92 15.04 17.45
C ARG A 27 -19.36 14.85 15.99
N VAL A 28 -20.15 15.76 15.42
CA VAL A 28 -20.40 15.78 13.97
C VAL A 28 -19.08 15.91 13.21
N GLU A 29 -18.03 16.48 13.82
CA GLU A 29 -16.68 16.52 13.25
C GLU A 29 -16.02 15.14 13.06
N ALA A 30 -16.45 14.09 13.77
CA ALA A 30 -15.85 12.74 13.67
C ALA A 30 -16.81 11.64 13.17
N TYR A 31 -18.13 11.74 13.44
CA TYR A 31 -19.11 10.70 13.09
C TYR A 31 -20.16 11.13 12.05
N GLY A 32 -20.16 12.40 11.66
CA GLY A 32 -21.18 12.99 10.79
C GLY A 32 -20.61 13.70 9.58
N CYS A 33 -19.60 13.12 8.92
CA CYS A 33 -19.20 13.70 7.65
C CYS A 33 -20.29 13.43 6.61
N LEU A 34 -20.99 14.50 6.21
CA LEU A 34 -21.94 14.49 5.10
C LEU A 34 -21.27 13.80 3.90
N ALA A 35 -21.90 12.74 3.39
CA ALA A 35 -21.41 12.02 2.23
C ALA A 35 -21.73 12.83 0.96
N GLY A 36 -20.69 13.21 0.22
CA GLY A 36 -20.80 13.92 -1.05
C GLY A 36 -20.55 13.02 -2.28
N PRO A 37 -20.58 13.60 -3.49
CA PRO A 37 -20.27 12.88 -4.72
C PRO A 37 -18.85 12.28 -4.73
N GLY A 38 -17.88 12.97 -4.11
CA GLY A 38 -16.52 12.47 -3.94
C GLY A 38 -16.46 11.19 -3.10
N ASP A 39 -17.18 11.16 -1.97
CA ASP A 39 -17.29 9.96 -1.14
C ASP A 39 -17.87 8.79 -1.93
N PHE A 40 -18.93 9.02 -2.70
CA PHE A 40 -19.56 8.00 -3.53
C PHE A 40 -18.56 7.36 -4.50
N LEU A 41 -17.79 8.16 -5.24
CA LEU A 41 -16.81 7.67 -6.21
C LEU A 41 -15.71 6.83 -5.54
N VAL A 42 -15.20 7.29 -4.40
CA VAL A 42 -14.13 6.56 -3.70
C VAL A 42 -14.64 5.25 -3.10
N HIS A 43 -15.86 5.21 -2.56
CA HIS A 43 -16.44 3.95 -2.08
C HIS A 43 -16.62 2.94 -3.22
N HIS A 44 -16.95 3.40 -4.44
CA HIS A 44 -16.98 2.52 -5.62
C HIS A 44 -15.58 2.03 -6.02
N ALA A 45 -14.55 2.89 -5.93
CA ALA A 45 -13.17 2.47 -6.15
C ALA A 45 -12.71 1.43 -5.11
N ILE A 46 -13.04 1.64 -3.82
CA ILE A 46 -12.76 0.67 -2.75
C ILE A 46 -13.49 -0.65 -3.01
N ALA A 47 -14.77 -0.59 -3.39
CA ALA A 47 -15.53 -1.79 -3.76
C ALA A 47 -14.88 -2.54 -4.93
N LEU A 48 -14.43 -1.83 -5.97
CA LEU A 48 -13.68 -2.43 -7.08
C LEU A 48 -12.41 -3.14 -6.58
N GLY A 49 -11.63 -2.50 -5.72
CA GLY A 49 -10.43 -3.08 -5.13
C GLY A 49 -10.71 -4.35 -4.32
N LEU A 50 -11.74 -4.32 -3.47
CA LEU A 50 -12.17 -5.47 -2.67
C LEU A 50 -12.65 -6.64 -3.53
N HIS A 51 -13.50 -6.38 -4.53
CA HIS A 51 -13.99 -7.42 -5.44
C HIS A 51 -12.84 -8.01 -6.26
N THR A 52 -11.93 -7.19 -6.77
CA THR A 52 -10.80 -7.66 -7.57
C THR A 52 -9.83 -8.49 -6.73
N THR A 53 -9.48 -8.03 -5.52
CA THR A 53 -8.62 -8.78 -4.58
C THR A 53 -9.26 -10.13 -4.23
N THR A 54 -10.56 -10.13 -3.92
CA THR A 54 -11.31 -11.35 -3.59
C THR A 54 -11.36 -12.30 -4.78
N LEU A 55 -11.61 -11.78 -5.99
CA LEU A 55 -11.64 -12.58 -7.22
C LEU A 55 -10.31 -13.31 -7.45
N ILE A 56 -9.18 -12.62 -7.27
CA ILE A 56 -7.85 -13.21 -7.45
C ILE A 56 -7.62 -14.33 -6.43
N LEU A 57 -7.91 -14.09 -5.15
CA LEU A 57 -7.72 -15.08 -4.09
C LEU A 57 -8.65 -16.29 -4.24
N VAL A 58 -9.93 -16.06 -4.51
CA VAL A 58 -10.92 -17.13 -4.69
C VAL A 58 -10.60 -17.95 -5.93
N LYS A 59 -10.28 -17.31 -7.06
CA LYS A 59 -9.83 -18.02 -8.26
C LYS A 59 -8.58 -18.85 -7.97
N GLY A 60 -7.57 -18.27 -7.33
CA GLY A 60 -6.34 -18.95 -6.96
C GLY A 60 -6.58 -20.19 -6.12
N ALA A 61 -7.51 -20.12 -5.17
CA ALA A 61 -7.89 -21.24 -4.31
C ALA A 61 -8.70 -22.31 -5.07
N LEU A 62 -9.67 -21.92 -5.88
CA LEU A 62 -10.53 -22.85 -6.64
C LEU A 62 -9.74 -23.60 -7.73
N ASP A 63 -8.83 -22.90 -8.43
CA ASP A 63 -7.99 -23.47 -9.49
C ASP A 63 -6.69 -24.10 -8.95
N ALA A 64 -6.52 -24.22 -7.62
CA ALA A 64 -5.29 -24.74 -7.00
C ALA A 64 -5.07 -26.22 -7.27
N ARG A 65 -6.16 -27.01 -7.33
CA ARG A 65 -6.08 -28.46 -7.56
C ARG A 65 -5.88 -28.82 -9.03
N GLY A 66 -6.30 -27.94 -9.94
CA GLY A 66 -6.24 -28.16 -11.37
C GLY A 66 -7.09 -27.12 -12.10
N SER A 67 -6.70 -26.81 -13.33
CA SER A 67 -7.49 -25.97 -14.24
C SER A 67 -7.54 -26.63 -15.62
N LYS A 68 -8.30 -26.08 -16.57
CA LYS A 68 -8.30 -26.57 -17.95
C LYS A 68 -6.91 -26.54 -18.59
N LEU A 69 -6.08 -25.55 -18.23
CA LEU A 69 -4.74 -25.38 -18.80
C LEU A 69 -3.74 -26.38 -18.20
N MET A 70 -3.83 -26.63 -16.89
CA MET A 70 -2.98 -27.54 -16.13
C MET A 70 -3.86 -28.37 -15.17
N PRO A 71 -4.40 -29.52 -15.63
CA PRO A 71 -5.34 -30.33 -14.84
C PRO A 71 -4.72 -31.01 -13.61
N ASP A 72 -3.41 -31.26 -13.67
CA ASP A 72 -2.57 -31.97 -12.70
C ASP A 72 -1.86 -31.03 -11.71
N LYS A 73 -2.33 -29.78 -11.58
CA LYS A 73 -1.70 -28.76 -10.73
C LYS A 73 -1.46 -29.20 -9.27
N LYS A 74 -2.39 -29.98 -8.71
CA LYS A 74 -2.28 -30.53 -7.35
C LYS A 74 -0.98 -31.32 -7.11
N ASP A 75 -0.39 -31.92 -8.14
CA ASP A 75 0.76 -32.80 -8.02
C ASP A 75 2.09 -32.00 -7.90
N PHE A 76 2.06 -30.70 -8.23
CA PHE A 76 3.20 -29.77 -8.16
C PHE A 76 3.26 -28.96 -6.86
N GLY A 77 2.23 -29.05 -6.02
CA GLY A 77 2.13 -28.33 -4.75
C GLY A 77 1.71 -26.86 -4.88
N TYR A 78 1.83 -26.11 -3.78
CA TYR A 78 1.32 -24.73 -3.69
C TYR A 78 2.14 -23.70 -4.48
N SER A 79 3.47 -23.87 -4.49
CA SER A 79 4.44 -22.89 -4.98
C SER A 79 5.41 -23.54 -5.97
N PHE A 80 5.28 -23.19 -7.24
CA PHE A 80 6.16 -23.65 -8.33
C PHE A 80 6.23 -22.58 -9.42
N PRO A 81 7.29 -22.53 -10.25
CA PRO A 81 7.57 -21.39 -11.13
C PRO A 81 6.60 -21.26 -12.32
N CYS A 82 6.38 -22.37 -13.03
CA CYS A 82 5.51 -22.54 -14.20
C CYS A 82 5.50 -24.03 -14.62
N ASP A 83 4.63 -24.39 -15.56
CA ASP A 83 4.59 -25.67 -16.30
C ASP A 83 5.21 -25.50 -17.72
N GLY A 84 6.33 -24.77 -17.78
CA GLY A 84 7.07 -24.50 -19.02
C GLY A 84 6.39 -23.54 -20.02
N PRO A 85 7.05 -23.26 -21.15
CA PRO A 85 6.56 -22.33 -22.17
C PRO A 85 5.51 -22.93 -23.13
N GLY A 86 5.22 -24.23 -23.01
CA GLY A 86 4.24 -24.91 -23.86
C GLY A 86 2.81 -24.38 -23.67
N ARG A 87 1.88 -24.79 -24.54
CA ARG A 87 0.44 -24.46 -24.46
C ARG A 87 0.11 -22.95 -24.41
N GLY A 88 0.99 -22.11 -24.97
CA GLY A 88 0.84 -20.64 -24.96
C GLY A 88 1.51 -19.94 -23.78
N GLY A 89 2.21 -20.68 -22.91
CA GLY A 89 2.90 -20.17 -21.73
C GLY A 89 2.08 -20.33 -20.45
N THR A 90 2.74 -20.79 -19.38
CA THR A 90 2.11 -21.07 -18.08
C THR A 90 2.75 -20.26 -16.95
N CYS A 91 3.21 -19.05 -17.28
CA CYS A 91 3.75 -18.12 -16.29
C CYS A 91 2.69 -17.77 -15.25
N ASP A 92 3.10 -17.64 -13.98
CA ASP A 92 2.26 -17.23 -12.86
C ASP A 92 1.00 -18.11 -12.66
N ILE A 93 1.09 -19.41 -12.92
CA ILE A 93 -0.05 -20.35 -12.88
C ILE A 93 -0.31 -20.97 -11.50
N SER A 94 0.65 -20.93 -10.58
CA SER A 94 0.54 -21.58 -9.27
C SER A 94 -0.43 -20.84 -8.35
N ALA A 95 -0.91 -21.52 -7.30
CA ALA A 95 -1.77 -20.87 -6.31
C ALA A 95 -1.01 -19.80 -5.50
N TRP A 96 0.30 -20.00 -5.29
CA TRP A 96 1.18 -18.99 -4.72
C TRP A 96 1.29 -17.73 -5.60
N ASP A 97 1.29 -17.87 -6.92
CA ASP A 97 1.33 -16.72 -7.83
C ASP A 97 0.04 -15.88 -7.75
N ALA A 98 -1.11 -16.52 -7.54
CA ALA A 98 -2.36 -15.81 -7.26
C ALA A 98 -2.29 -15.02 -5.94
N PHE A 99 -1.67 -15.57 -4.89
CA PHE A 99 -1.39 -14.82 -3.65
C PHE A 99 -0.48 -13.62 -3.92
N TYR A 100 0.63 -13.82 -4.65
CA TYR A 100 1.56 -12.76 -5.04
C TYR A 100 0.84 -11.62 -5.79
N LEU A 101 -0.03 -11.93 -6.76
CA LEU A 101 -0.83 -10.94 -7.48
C LEU A 101 -1.86 -10.24 -6.58
N ALA A 102 -2.47 -10.98 -5.65
CA ALA A 102 -3.45 -10.43 -4.72
C ALA A 102 -2.84 -9.40 -3.75
N VAL A 103 -1.56 -9.54 -3.37
CA VAL A 103 -0.90 -8.58 -2.48
C VAL A 103 -0.78 -7.19 -3.13
N PHE A 104 -0.52 -7.09 -4.43
CA PHE A 104 -0.52 -5.78 -5.12
C PHE A 104 -1.90 -5.12 -5.07
N TRP A 105 -2.96 -5.88 -5.33
CA TRP A 105 -4.33 -5.38 -5.26
C TRP A 105 -4.75 -5.02 -3.84
N MET A 106 -4.32 -5.80 -2.86
CA MET A 106 -4.55 -5.52 -1.44
C MET A 106 -3.87 -4.21 -1.03
N LEU A 107 -2.58 -4.02 -1.33
CA LEU A 107 -1.86 -2.78 -1.03
C LEU A 107 -2.52 -1.57 -1.69
N ASN A 108 -2.90 -1.70 -2.96
CA ASN A 108 -3.59 -0.63 -3.69
C ASN A 108 -4.97 -0.30 -3.10
N THR A 109 -5.76 -1.33 -2.75
CA THR A 109 -7.08 -1.15 -2.13
C THR A 109 -6.96 -0.48 -0.76
N ILE A 110 -6.02 -0.94 0.07
CA ILE A 110 -5.75 -0.31 1.37
C ILE A 110 -5.26 1.12 1.16
N GLY A 111 -4.41 1.38 0.17
CA GLY A 111 -3.97 2.73 -0.20
C GLY A 111 -5.13 3.66 -0.54
N TRP A 112 -6.10 3.21 -1.35
CA TRP A 112 -7.30 4.00 -1.65
C TRP A 112 -8.11 4.32 -0.39
N VAL A 113 -8.30 3.34 0.50
CA VAL A 113 -9.01 3.52 1.77
C VAL A 113 -8.29 4.53 2.67
N THR A 114 -6.97 4.39 2.84
CA THR A 114 -6.19 5.26 3.74
C THR A 114 -6.02 6.66 3.15
N PHE A 115 -5.84 6.81 1.84
CA PHE A 115 -5.77 8.11 1.18
C PHE A 115 -7.09 8.87 1.36
N TYR A 116 -8.21 8.19 1.15
CA TYR A 116 -9.53 8.73 1.40
C TYR A 116 -9.71 9.20 2.84
N TRP A 117 -9.43 8.30 3.78
CA TRP A 117 -9.58 8.59 5.20
C TRP A 117 -8.72 9.80 5.59
N HIS A 118 -7.45 9.81 5.19
CA HIS A 118 -6.50 10.85 5.54
C HIS A 118 -6.86 12.21 4.95
N TRP A 119 -7.18 12.28 3.65
CA TRP A 119 -7.53 13.57 3.03
C TRP A 119 -8.82 14.15 3.60
N LYS A 120 -9.82 13.30 3.83
CA LYS A 120 -11.09 13.68 4.43
C LYS A 120 -10.90 14.23 5.85
N HIS A 121 -10.03 13.62 6.65
CA HIS A 121 -9.77 14.10 8.01
C HIS A 121 -8.91 15.37 8.02
N ILE A 122 -7.89 15.49 7.15
CA ILE A 122 -7.12 16.74 7.03
C ILE A 122 -8.03 17.92 6.74
N THR A 123 -8.95 17.79 5.78
CA THR A 123 -9.83 18.89 5.37
C THR A 123 -10.84 19.26 6.47
N LEU A 124 -11.30 18.28 7.25
CA LEU A 124 -12.09 18.52 8.46
C LEU A 124 -11.29 19.26 9.54
N TRP A 125 -10.08 18.80 9.87
CA TRP A 125 -9.23 19.41 10.89
C TRP A 125 -8.73 20.81 10.51
N GLN A 126 -8.63 21.11 9.21
CA GLN A 126 -8.33 22.46 8.73
C GLN A 126 -9.56 23.38 8.68
N GLY A 127 -10.77 22.87 8.94
CA GLY A 127 -12.02 23.61 8.80
C GLY A 127 -12.39 23.94 7.35
N ASN A 128 -11.77 23.31 6.36
CA ASN A 128 -11.97 23.57 4.92
C ASN A 128 -12.53 22.33 4.20
N VAL A 129 -13.75 21.95 4.56
CA VAL A 129 -14.42 20.74 4.02
C VAL A 129 -14.78 20.88 2.54
N SER A 130 -14.97 22.11 2.04
CA SER A 130 -15.28 22.36 0.62
C SER A 130 -14.16 21.87 -0.30
N GLN A 131 -12.90 21.96 0.13
CA GLN A 131 -11.75 21.47 -0.64
C GLN A 131 -11.92 19.98 -1.00
N PHE A 132 -12.30 19.13 -0.05
CA PHE A 132 -12.53 17.72 -0.34
C PHE A 132 -13.77 17.54 -1.23
N ASN A 133 -14.88 18.20 -0.90
CA ASN A 133 -16.14 18.02 -1.61
C ASN A 133 -16.07 18.39 -3.09
N GLU A 134 -15.30 19.43 -3.43
CA GLU A 134 -15.14 19.91 -4.81
C GLU A 134 -14.04 19.14 -5.56
N SER A 135 -12.87 18.96 -4.95
CA SER A 135 -11.70 18.40 -5.64
C SER A 135 -11.66 16.87 -5.70
N SER A 136 -12.34 16.15 -4.80
CA SER A 136 -12.25 14.68 -4.76
C SER A 136 -13.00 13.97 -5.91
N THR A 137 -13.81 14.70 -6.68
CA THR A 137 -14.60 14.14 -7.79
C THR A 137 -13.79 13.83 -9.05
N TYR A 138 -12.56 14.34 -9.14
CA TYR A 138 -11.67 14.13 -10.29
C TYR A 138 -10.24 13.83 -9.81
N LEU A 139 -9.52 12.98 -10.55
CA LEU A 139 -8.19 12.47 -10.13
C LEU A 139 -7.13 13.56 -9.97
N MET A 140 -7.21 14.67 -10.73
CA MET A 140 -6.25 15.77 -10.57
C MET A 140 -6.38 16.47 -9.21
N GLY A 141 -7.55 16.46 -8.57
CA GLY A 141 -7.70 16.97 -7.21
C GLY A 141 -6.93 16.13 -6.21
N TRP A 142 -6.98 14.80 -6.33
CA TRP A 142 -6.17 13.89 -5.51
C TRP A 142 -4.66 14.11 -5.69
N LEU A 143 -4.22 14.37 -6.92
CA LEU A 143 -2.81 14.63 -7.18
C LEU A 143 -2.36 15.99 -6.63
N ARG A 144 -3.08 17.07 -6.96
CA ARG A 144 -2.70 18.44 -6.65
C ARG A 144 -2.98 18.82 -5.20
N ASP A 145 -4.22 18.62 -4.76
CA ASP A 145 -4.72 19.16 -3.49
C ASP A 145 -4.48 18.22 -2.31
N TYR A 146 -4.27 16.93 -2.58
CA TYR A 146 -3.89 15.96 -1.56
C TYR A 146 -2.40 15.62 -1.59
N LEU A 147 -1.90 14.94 -2.64
CA LEU A 147 -0.52 14.45 -2.64
C LEU A 147 0.50 15.59 -2.69
N TRP A 148 0.39 16.49 -3.67
CA TRP A 148 1.34 17.57 -3.86
C TRP A 148 1.29 18.59 -2.72
N LEU A 149 0.12 19.15 -2.44
CA LEU A 149 -0.05 20.20 -1.42
C LEU A 149 0.44 19.75 -0.02
N ASN A 150 0.09 18.53 0.40
CA ASN A 150 0.43 18.02 1.72
C ASN A 150 1.87 17.50 1.82
N SER A 151 2.55 17.27 0.70
CA SER A 151 3.97 16.87 0.70
C SER A 151 4.93 18.04 0.99
N SER A 152 4.46 19.29 0.91
CA SER A 152 5.30 20.50 1.04
C SER A 152 6.12 20.55 2.33
N GLN A 153 5.53 20.23 3.49
CA GLN A 153 6.24 20.23 4.78
C GLN A 153 7.20 19.04 4.89
N LEU A 154 6.80 17.87 4.38
CA LEU A 154 7.61 16.66 4.36
C LEU A 154 8.91 16.88 3.57
N ILE A 155 8.82 17.38 2.34
CA ILE A 155 10.01 17.55 1.47
C ILE A 155 10.94 18.66 1.96
N ASN A 156 10.45 19.59 2.78
CA ASN A 156 11.24 20.64 3.41
C ASN A 156 11.73 20.25 4.82
N GLY A 157 11.60 18.97 5.22
CA GLY A 157 12.13 18.48 6.50
C GLY A 157 13.65 18.70 6.64
N TYR A 158 14.37 18.67 5.52
CA TYR A 158 15.72 19.19 5.38
C TYR A 158 15.88 19.88 4.03
N ASN A 159 16.61 20.99 3.99
CA ASN A 159 16.89 21.75 2.78
C ASN A 159 18.29 22.41 2.89
N PRO A 160 18.79 23.10 1.85
CA PRO A 160 20.12 23.72 1.90
C PRO A 160 20.30 24.78 3.01
N PHE A 161 19.22 25.28 3.60
CA PHE A 161 19.24 26.32 4.63
C PHE A 161 19.17 25.75 6.05
N GLY A 162 18.83 24.47 6.22
CA GLY A 162 18.75 23.84 7.54
C GLY A 162 17.89 22.57 7.57
N MET A 163 17.65 22.05 8.77
CA MET A 163 16.80 20.88 9.01
C MET A 163 15.85 21.11 10.19
N ASN A 164 14.71 20.43 10.20
CA ASN A 164 13.75 20.44 11.30
C ASN A 164 13.45 19.01 11.81
N SER A 165 12.52 18.88 12.75
CA SER A 165 12.11 17.60 13.34
C SER A 165 11.49 16.61 12.34
N LEU A 166 11.07 17.07 11.15
CA LEU A 166 10.53 16.23 10.07
C LEU A 166 11.62 15.62 9.17
N SER A 167 12.90 15.97 9.37
CA SER A 167 14.03 15.49 8.55
C SER A 167 14.11 13.96 8.47
N VAL A 168 13.84 13.25 9.57
CA VAL A 168 13.81 11.78 9.57
C VAL A 168 12.73 11.21 8.66
N TRP A 169 11.55 11.85 8.61
CA TRP A 169 10.45 11.45 7.74
C TRP A 169 10.75 11.77 6.28
N ALA A 170 11.36 12.92 6.00
CA ALA A 170 11.82 13.26 4.65
C ALA A 170 12.81 12.22 4.11
N TRP A 171 13.75 11.77 4.94
CA TRP A 171 14.71 10.73 4.57
C TRP A 171 14.02 9.36 4.37
N MET A 172 13.14 8.97 5.31
CA MET A 172 12.36 7.74 5.21
C MET A 172 11.47 7.72 3.97
N PHE A 173 10.93 8.87 3.56
CA PHE A 173 10.12 9.00 2.34
C PHE A 173 10.92 8.69 1.08
N LEU A 174 12.14 9.25 0.95
CA LEU A 174 13.04 8.92 -0.17
C LEU A 174 13.53 7.47 -0.11
N PHE A 175 13.86 6.98 1.08
CA PHE A 175 14.24 5.59 1.29
C PHE A 175 13.12 4.63 0.87
N GLY A 176 11.87 4.93 1.22
CA GLY A 176 10.70 4.19 0.77
C GLY A 176 10.59 4.12 -0.75
N HIS A 177 10.79 5.25 -1.45
CA HIS A 177 10.83 5.28 -2.92
C HIS A 177 11.96 4.43 -3.50
N LEU A 178 13.16 4.49 -2.92
CA LEU A 178 14.30 3.69 -3.35
C LEU A 178 14.01 2.19 -3.23
N VAL A 179 13.51 1.75 -2.07
CA VAL A 179 13.18 0.34 -1.80
C VAL A 179 12.06 -0.12 -2.73
N TRP A 180 11.02 0.70 -2.92
CA TRP A 180 9.92 0.40 -3.83
C TRP A 180 10.41 0.23 -5.28
N ALA A 181 11.23 1.17 -5.77
CA ALA A 181 11.81 1.11 -7.12
C ALA A 181 12.77 -0.07 -7.29
N THR A 182 13.52 -0.43 -6.25
CA THR A 182 14.37 -1.63 -6.24
C THR A 182 13.55 -2.91 -6.38
N GLY A 183 12.31 -2.93 -5.85
CA GLY A 183 11.36 -4.01 -6.08
C GLY A 183 11.12 -4.27 -7.57
N PHE A 184 10.97 -3.22 -8.39
CA PHE A 184 10.74 -3.37 -9.83
C PHE A 184 11.88 -4.07 -10.57
N MET A 185 13.12 -3.96 -10.09
CA MET A 185 14.24 -4.71 -10.67
C MET A 185 13.94 -6.21 -10.66
N PHE A 186 13.47 -6.75 -9.54
CA PHE A 186 13.14 -8.18 -9.40
C PHE A 186 11.81 -8.58 -10.04
N LEU A 187 10.86 -7.65 -10.16
CA LEU A 187 9.51 -7.93 -10.71
C LEU A 187 9.47 -7.87 -12.24
N ILE A 188 10.28 -7.00 -12.86
CA ILE A 188 10.31 -6.81 -14.32
C ILE A 188 11.36 -7.74 -14.95
N SER A 189 12.60 -7.72 -14.45
CA SER A 189 13.67 -8.53 -15.04
C SER A 189 13.65 -9.95 -14.49
N TRP A 190 13.71 -10.93 -15.38
CA TRP A 190 13.57 -12.35 -15.01
C TRP A 190 14.93 -13.04 -14.88
N ARG A 191 14.92 -14.23 -14.26
CA ARG A 191 16.10 -15.00 -13.88
C ARG A 191 17.14 -15.17 -14.99
N GLY A 192 16.72 -15.42 -16.24
CA GLY A 192 17.62 -15.75 -17.35
C GLY A 192 18.69 -14.68 -17.58
N TYR A 193 18.28 -13.41 -17.61
CA TYR A 193 19.18 -12.26 -17.77
C TYR A 193 20.27 -12.21 -16.69
N TRP A 194 19.87 -12.39 -15.43
CA TRP A 194 20.80 -12.37 -14.30
C TRP A 194 21.72 -13.58 -14.26
N GLN A 195 21.23 -14.74 -14.71
CA GLN A 195 22.03 -15.96 -14.74
C GLN A 195 23.19 -15.82 -15.74
N GLU A 196 22.94 -15.30 -16.95
CA GLU A 196 23.99 -15.05 -17.94
C GLU A 196 25.01 -14.03 -17.41
N LEU A 197 24.55 -12.95 -16.76
CA LEU A 197 25.44 -11.97 -16.15
C LEU A 197 26.32 -12.60 -15.06
N ILE A 198 25.76 -13.41 -14.16
CA ILE A 198 26.51 -14.08 -13.09
C ILE A 198 27.57 -15.03 -13.65
N GLU A 199 27.28 -15.71 -14.76
CA GLU A 199 28.26 -16.59 -15.42
C GLU A 199 29.45 -15.80 -15.96
N THR A 200 29.23 -14.59 -16.50
CA THR A 200 30.34 -13.71 -16.92
C THR A 200 31.17 -13.21 -15.74
N LEU A 201 30.53 -12.90 -14.59
CA LEU A 201 31.22 -12.52 -13.36
C LEU A 201 32.04 -13.67 -12.78
N ALA A 202 31.49 -14.89 -12.81
CA ALA A 202 32.19 -16.08 -12.35
C ALA A 202 33.44 -16.35 -13.20
N TRP A 203 33.31 -16.23 -14.52
CA TRP A 203 34.45 -16.31 -15.45
C TRP A 203 35.52 -15.26 -15.14
N ALA A 204 35.12 -14.01 -14.88
CA ALA A 204 36.04 -12.92 -14.56
C ALA A 204 36.80 -13.17 -13.24
N HIS A 205 36.10 -13.66 -12.20
CA HIS A 205 36.71 -13.97 -10.90
C HIS A 205 37.77 -15.07 -11.00
N GLU A 206 37.50 -16.15 -11.74
CA GLU A 206 38.45 -17.25 -11.95
C GLU A 206 39.69 -16.82 -12.77
N ARG A 207 39.54 -15.84 -13.67
CA ARG A 207 40.60 -15.33 -14.54
C ARG A 207 41.39 -14.17 -13.96
N THR A 208 40.93 -13.58 -12.85
CA THR A 208 41.60 -12.46 -12.20
C THR A 208 42.71 -12.98 -11.28
N PRO A 209 44.00 -12.64 -11.53
CA PRO A 209 45.11 -13.04 -10.66
C PRO A 209 44.88 -12.55 -9.22
N LEU A 210 45.36 -13.29 -8.23
CA LEU A 210 45.14 -13.07 -6.78
C LEU A 210 43.71 -13.34 -6.30
N ALA A 211 42.68 -12.91 -7.04
CA ALA A 211 41.28 -13.20 -6.69
C ALA A 211 40.94 -14.68 -6.84
N ASN A 212 41.54 -15.36 -7.83
CA ASN A 212 41.36 -16.79 -8.10
C ASN A 212 41.86 -17.73 -6.98
N LEU A 213 42.63 -17.23 -6.02
CA LEU A 213 43.03 -17.95 -4.81
C LEU A 213 41.83 -18.13 -3.86
N ILE A 214 40.87 -17.20 -3.89
CA ILE A 214 39.65 -17.24 -3.11
C ILE A 214 38.57 -17.94 -3.94
N ARG A 215 38.13 -19.11 -3.48
CA ARG A 215 37.06 -19.88 -4.14
C ARG A 215 35.78 -19.83 -3.31
N TRP A 216 34.65 -19.74 -3.99
CA TRP A 216 33.35 -19.90 -3.37
C TRP A 216 33.13 -21.35 -2.95
N ARG A 217 32.45 -21.53 -1.81
CA ARG A 217 31.98 -22.85 -1.34
C ARG A 217 30.78 -23.33 -2.17
N ASP A 218 29.85 -22.41 -2.41
CA ASP A 218 28.62 -22.66 -3.16
C ASP A 218 28.65 -21.87 -4.47
N LYS A 219 28.15 -22.48 -5.56
CA LYS A 219 28.18 -21.85 -6.87
C LYS A 219 27.26 -20.61 -6.90
N PRO A 220 27.72 -19.44 -7.37
CA PRO A 220 26.87 -18.28 -7.51
C PRO A 220 25.83 -18.54 -8.59
N VAL A 221 24.55 -18.42 -8.23
CA VAL A 221 23.41 -18.58 -9.15
C VAL A 221 22.41 -17.47 -8.91
N ALA A 222 21.68 -17.08 -9.96
CA ALA A 222 20.58 -16.14 -9.82
C ALA A 222 19.47 -16.73 -8.93
N LEU A 223 18.71 -15.85 -8.26
CA LEU A 223 17.53 -16.23 -7.49
C LEU A 223 16.57 -17.08 -8.33
N SER A 224 15.90 -18.06 -7.70
CA SER A 224 14.84 -18.81 -8.38
C SER A 224 13.68 -17.89 -8.76
N ILE A 225 12.86 -18.30 -9.73
CA ILE A 225 11.73 -17.50 -10.24
C ILE A 225 10.77 -17.11 -9.09
N VAL A 226 10.39 -18.09 -8.25
CA VAL A 226 9.51 -17.84 -7.10
C VAL A 226 10.19 -16.95 -6.05
N GLN A 227 11.48 -17.16 -5.77
CA GLN A 227 12.22 -16.30 -4.84
C GLN A 227 12.30 -14.85 -5.34
N ALA A 228 12.54 -14.63 -6.64
CA ALA A 228 12.59 -13.29 -7.21
C ALA A 228 11.22 -12.58 -7.09
N ARG A 229 10.11 -13.28 -7.36
CA ARG A 229 8.75 -12.76 -7.13
C ARG A 229 8.55 -12.37 -5.66
N LEU A 230 8.97 -13.22 -4.71
CA LEU A 230 8.84 -12.94 -3.27
C LEU A 230 9.70 -11.76 -2.83
N VAL A 231 10.97 -11.71 -3.24
CA VAL A 231 11.91 -10.63 -2.90
C VAL A 231 11.44 -9.30 -3.50
N GLY A 232 10.98 -9.32 -4.76
CA GLY A 232 10.39 -8.16 -5.42
C GLY A 232 9.14 -7.68 -4.70
N LEU A 233 8.23 -8.59 -4.32
CA LEU A 233 7.03 -8.27 -3.56
C LEU A 233 7.35 -7.69 -2.17
N ALA A 234 8.38 -8.22 -1.49
CA ALA A 234 8.82 -7.73 -0.19
C ALA A 234 9.34 -6.29 -0.30
N HIS A 235 10.21 -6.00 -1.26
CA HIS A 235 10.71 -4.64 -1.52
C HIS A 235 9.56 -3.70 -1.91
N PHE A 236 8.68 -4.13 -2.80
CA PHE A 236 7.51 -3.36 -3.18
C PHE A 236 6.64 -3.01 -1.96
N SER A 237 6.34 -4.00 -1.12
CA SER A 237 5.48 -3.82 0.06
C SER A 237 6.12 -2.92 1.12
N VAL A 238 7.40 -3.16 1.46
CA VAL A 238 8.13 -2.35 2.45
C VAL A 238 8.27 -0.91 1.97
N GLY A 239 8.68 -0.71 0.71
CA GLY A 239 8.79 0.61 0.12
C GLY A 239 7.45 1.35 0.08
N TYR A 240 6.37 0.66 -0.28
CA TYR A 240 5.00 1.22 -0.28
C TYR A 240 4.58 1.70 1.12
N ILE A 241 4.78 0.86 2.14
CA ILE A 241 4.41 1.18 3.53
C ILE A 241 5.25 2.34 4.06
N PHE A 242 6.58 2.32 3.88
CA PHE A 242 7.46 3.39 4.38
C PHE A 242 7.22 4.73 3.69
N THR A 243 6.95 4.71 2.39
CA THR A 243 6.62 5.91 1.63
C THR A 243 5.35 6.55 2.18
N TYR A 244 4.28 5.76 2.36
CA TYR A 244 3.02 6.30 2.86
C TYR A 244 3.09 6.68 4.35
N ALA A 245 3.75 5.88 5.19
CA ALA A 245 3.89 6.16 6.62
C ALA A 245 4.62 7.50 6.87
N ALA A 246 5.73 7.73 6.17
CA ALA A 246 6.46 8.99 6.26
C ALA A 246 5.63 10.18 5.81
N PHE A 247 4.90 10.04 4.69
CA PHE A 247 4.00 11.07 4.20
C PHE A 247 2.86 11.37 5.18
N LEU A 248 2.17 10.34 5.67
CA LEU A 248 1.04 10.45 6.59
C LEU A 248 1.44 11.20 7.87
N ILE A 249 2.57 10.80 8.47
CA ILE A 249 3.04 11.40 9.73
C ILE A 249 3.47 12.84 9.49
N ALA A 250 4.39 13.09 8.55
CA ALA A 250 4.95 14.42 8.37
C ALA A 250 3.94 15.45 7.86
N SER A 251 3.01 15.05 6.99
CA SER A 251 1.98 15.97 6.49
C SER A 251 0.93 16.34 7.55
N THR A 252 0.69 15.45 8.51
CA THR A 252 -0.21 15.71 9.64
C THR A 252 0.51 16.50 10.72
N SER A 253 1.67 16.02 11.20
CA SER A 253 2.42 16.68 12.28
C SER A 253 2.99 18.03 11.85
N GLY A 254 3.34 18.22 10.57
CA GLY A 254 3.81 19.51 10.07
C GLY A 254 2.74 20.61 10.04
N LYS A 255 1.46 20.25 10.19
CA LYS A 255 0.33 21.20 10.23
C LYS A 255 -0.27 21.38 11.63
N PHE A 256 -0.28 20.31 12.43
CA PHE A 256 -1.01 20.27 13.70
C PHE A 256 -0.13 19.95 14.92
N GLY A 257 1.15 19.62 14.71
CA GLY A 257 2.10 19.25 15.76
C GLY A 257 3.05 20.36 16.18
#